data_AF-A0A8S8Z5I6-F1
#
_entry.id   AF-A0A8S8Z5I6-F1
#
_cell.length_a   1.000
_cell.length_b   1.000
_cell.length_c   1.000
_cell.angle_alpha   90.00
_cell.angle_beta   90.00
_cell.angle_gamma   90.00
#
_symmetry.space_group_name_H-M   'P 1'
#
loop_
_entity.id
_entity.type
_entity.pdbx_description
1 polymer ?
#
loop_
_entity_poly.entity_id
_entity_poly.type
_entity_poly.pdbx_seq_one_letter_code
_entity_poly.pdbx_strand_id
1 'polypeptide(L)'
;MVNLGNDEIVKYPFLTEAGKYLNDKGFSLEQFGSDPDLKKIVDNAFERIITSSEGRIFKSDPASNNSALPLEIFSFLIAVILLKLSGMNTLIRRFSLAEARRAEKFLEKDLMNHQDATKAKLSLQILQELFSVTVEKTDEEFTILVSDYLKHSINFHEREWKLINRKVTKGKVHLTPHETVRLVRKELDRHIYTKINSSSTPQMIIGFETYVDKLKQLAKKFEVKTVESKEFPPCIKHAIEVLEKGENLPHSGRFLLATFLLNKGQTVEQIAPLFKNAPDYNPKVTIYQLNQLSGTSGTTEYKCPSCEKVKSKDLCFPVPACDTIINPLQFGRKRV
;
A
#
# COMPACT_ATOMS: atom_id res chain seq x y z
N MET A 1 -21.89 -12.69 3.93
CA MET A 1 -21.94 -12.38 2.49
C MET A 1 -23.10 -11.45 2.33
N VAL A 2 -22.80 -10.15 2.39
CA VAL A 2 -23.77 -9.09 2.13
C VAL A 2 -24.32 -9.26 0.72
N ASN A 3 -25.63 -9.53 0.57
CA ASN A 3 -26.29 -9.54 -0.74
C ASN A 3 -26.54 -8.09 -1.17
N LEU A 4 -25.73 -7.59 -2.10
CA LEU A 4 -25.77 -6.19 -2.53
C LEU A 4 -26.74 -6.01 -3.71
N GLY A 5 -27.62 -5.00 -3.61
CA GLY A 5 -28.41 -4.56 -4.75
C GLY A 5 -27.54 -3.91 -5.83
N ASN A 6 -28.07 -3.77 -7.06
CA ASN A 6 -27.34 -3.20 -8.21
C ASN A 6 -26.71 -1.83 -7.90
N ASP A 7 -27.38 -0.97 -7.13
CA ASP A 7 -26.88 0.35 -6.73
C ASP A 7 -25.60 0.26 -5.89
N GLU A 8 -25.47 -0.78 -5.08
CA GLU A 8 -24.33 -0.98 -4.17
C GLU A 8 -23.16 -1.64 -4.89
N ILE A 9 -23.43 -2.51 -5.87
CA ILE A 9 -22.39 -3.09 -6.75
C ILE A 9 -21.73 -1.98 -7.58
N VAL A 10 -22.47 -0.95 -8.00
CA VAL A 10 -21.91 0.23 -8.69
C VAL A 10 -20.99 1.05 -7.79
N LYS A 11 -21.33 1.18 -6.50
CA LYS A 11 -20.49 1.88 -5.51
C LYS A 11 -19.24 1.09 -5.13
N TYR A 12 -19.37 -0.24 -5.06
CA TYR A 12 -18.33 -1.15 -4.56
C TYR A 12 -18.02 -2.29 -5.55
N PRO A 13 -17.56 -1.99 -6.77
CA PRO A 13 -17.35 -2.99 -7.83
C PRO A 13 -16.16 -3.92 -7.55
N PHE A 14 -15.42 -3.70 -6.46
CA PHE A 14 -14.37 -4.58 -5.98
C PHE A 14 -14.87 -5.72 -5.10
N LEU A 15 -16.17 -5.80 -4.78
CA LEU A 15 -16.73 -6.91 -4.00
C LEU A 15 -16.89 -8.16 -4.86
N THR A 16 -16.98 -9.34 -4.23
CA THR A 16 -16.95 -10.65 -4.92
C THR A 16 -18.05 -10.82 -5.97
N GLU A 17 -19.20 -10.19 -5.75
CA GLU A 17 -20.37 -10.26 -6.64
C GLU A 17 -20.11 -9.59 -7.98
N ALA A 18 -19.35 -8.49 -8.00
CA ALA A 18 -19.02 -7.77 -9.23
C ALA A 18 -18.11 -8.57 -10.18
N GLY A 19 -17.30 -9.50 -9.68
CA GLY A 19 -16.39 -10.29 -10.51
C GLY A 19 -17.11 -11.28 -11.44
N LYS A 20 -18.32 -11.72 -11.07
CA LYS A 20 -19.17 -12.60 -11.90
C LYS A 20 -20.05 -11.82 -12.87
N TYR A 21 -20.14 -10.50 -12.68
CA TYR A 21 -21.08 -9.63 -13.37
C TYR A 21 -20.93 -9.64 -14.90
N LEU A 22 -19.69 -9.73 -15.41
CA LEU A 22 -19.42 -9.86 -16.85
C LEU A 22 -20.08 -11.12 -17.44
N ASN A 23 -19.84 -12.27 -16.81
CA ASN A 23 -20.36 -13.56 -17.25
C ASN A 23 -21.88 -13.65 -17.06
N ASP A 24 -22.40 -13.16 -15.92
CA ASP A 24 -23.83 -13.18 -15.60
C ASP A 24 -24.66 -12.34 -16.58
N LYS A 25 -24.04 -11.31 -17.19
CA LYS A 25 -24.65 -10.49 -18.24
C LYS A 25 -24.35 -10.98 -19.66
N GLY A 26 -23.66 -12.10 -19.81
CA GLY A 26 -23.40 -12.75 -21.10
C GLY A 26 -22.33 -12.08 -21.96
N PHE A 27 -21.48 -11.21 -21.37
CA PHE A 27 -20.40 -10.58 -22.11
C PHE A 27 -19.10 -11.38 -22.00
N SER A 28 -18.47 -11.62 -23.15
CA SER A 28 -17.10 -12.16 -23.20
C SER A 28 -16.08 -11.03 -23.19
N LEU A 29 -14.85 -11.31 -22.78
CA LEU A 29 -13.79 -10.29 -22.76
C LEU A 29 -13.39 -9.83 -24.17
N GLU A 30 -13.49 -10.72 -25.14
CA GLU A 30 -13.14 -10.50 -26.55
C GLU A 30 -14.11 -9.53 -27.23
N GLN A 31 -15.37 -9.48 -26.78
CA GLN A 31 -16.35 -8.54 -27.29
C GLN A 31 -15.94 -7.09 -26.98
N PHE A 32 -15.36 -6.82 -25.81
CA PHE A 32 -14.89 -5.46 -25.48
C PHE A 32 -13.73 -4.99 -26.37
N GLY A 33 -12.99 -5.91 -26.98
CA GLY A 33 -11.90 -5.58 -27.89
C GLY A 33 -12.33 -5.38 -29.34
N SER A 34 -13.44 -6.00 -29.75
CA SER A 34 -13.88 -6.04 -31.15
C SER A 34 -15.15 -5.23 -31.44
N ASP A 35 -16.05 -5.07 -30.46
CA ASP A 35 -17.33 -4.39 -30.63
C ASP A 35 -17.20 -2.86 -30.48
N PRO A 36 -17.52 -2.08 -31.53
CA PRO A 36 -17.50 -0.62 -31.47
C PRO A 36 -18.43 -0.03 -30.40
N ASP A 37 -19.55 -0.68 -30.08
CA ASP A 37 -20.53 -0.18 -29.10
C ASP A 37 -20.00 -0.32 -27.66
N LEU A 38 -19.17 -1.34 -27.41
CA LEU A 38 -18.52 -1.57 -26.13
C LEU A 38 -17.23 -0.76 -25.95
N LYS A 39 -16.69 -0.18 -27.03
CA LYS A 39 -15.46 0.62 -26.98
C LYS A 39 -15.53 1.76 -25.96
N LYS A 40 -16.70 2.39 -25.79
CA LYS A 40 -16.91 3.45 -24.79
C LYS A 40 -16.62 2.97 -23.36
N ILE A 41 -16.87 1.70 -23.05
CA ILE A 41 -16.57 1.10 -21.74
C ILE A 41 -15.06 0.97 -21.56
N VAL A 42 -14.34 0.55 -22.60
CA VAL A 42 -12.88 0.42 -22.59
C VAL A 42 -12.22 1.79 -22.45
N ASP A 43 -12.72 2.80 -23.18
CA ASP A 43 -12.25 4.18 -23.07
C ASP A 43 -12.48 4.71 -21.65
N ASN A 44 -13.67 4.50 -21.07
CA ASN A 44 -13.95 4.87 -19.68
C ASN A 44 -13.04 4.14 -18.68
N ALA A 45 -12.77 2.85 -18.90
CA ALA A 45 -11.85 2.06 -18.07
C ALA A 45 -10.43 2.63 -18.12
N PHE A 46 -9.95 2.98 -19.32
CA PHE A 46 -8.65 3.61 -19.51
C PHE A 46 -8.59 4.98 -18.83
N GLU A 47 -9.57 5.86 -19.05
CA GLU A 47 -9.67 7.18 -18.42
C GLU A 47 -9.74 7.09 -16.89
N ARG A 48 -10.42 6.06 -16.35
CA ARG A 48 -10.44 5.77 -14.91
C ARG A 48 -9.04 5.48 -14.36
N ILE A 49 -8.20 4.74 -15.10
CA ILE A 49 -6.80 4.48 -14.74
C ILE A 49 -5.97 5.77 -14.85
N ILE A 50 -6.11 6.55 -15.92
CA ILE A 50 -5.40 7.83 -16.11
C ILE A 50 -5.71 8.78 -14.95
N THR A 51 -6.99 8.99 -14.67
CA THR A 51 -7.47 9.84 -13.57
C THR A 51 -6.89 9.41 -12.23
N SER A 52 -6.88 8.09 -11.97
CA SER A 52 -6.30 7.51 -10.76
C SER A 52 -4.79 7.72 -10.68
N SER A 53 -4.08 7.63 -11.81
CA SER A 53 -2.63 7.82 -11.87
C SER A 53 -2.19 9.22 -11.43
N GLU A 54 -3.03 10.21 -11.68
CA GLU A 54 -2.86 11.62 -11.30
C GLU A 54 -3.33 11.90 -9.86
N GLY A 55 -3.80 10.89 -9.13
CA GLY A 55 -4.28 11.01 -7.75
C GLY A 55 -5.69 11.59 -7.63
N ARG A 56 -6.43 11.70 -8.74
CA ARG A 56 -7.83 12.14 -8.79
C ARG A 56 -8.77 10.94 -8.65
N ILE A 57 -10.03 11.20 -8.26
CA ILE A 57 -11.08 10.18 -8.21
C ILE A 57 -11.89 10.29 -9.50
N PHE A 58 -12.04 9.17 -10.19
CA PHE A 58 -12.91 9.09 -11.36
C PHE A 58 -14.36 9.38 -10.97
N LYS A 59 -14.99 10.29 -11.72
CA LYS A 59 -16.40 10.63 -11.57
C LYS A 59 -17.13 10.11 -12.80
N SER A 60 -18.12 9.27 -12.58
CA SER A 60 -19.04 8.86 -13.62
C SER A 60 -19.91 10.03 -14.05
N ASP A 61 -20.27 10.09 -15.33
CA ASP A 61 -21.28 11.02 -15.82
C ASP A 61 -22.64 10.61 -15.21
N PRO A 62 -23.34 11.48 -14.46
CA PRO A 62 -24.66 11.15 -13.92
C PRO A 62 -25.66 10.71 -15.00
N ALA A 63 -25.55 11.21 -16.23
CA ALA A 63 -26.39 10.81 -17.35
C ALA A 63 -26.15 9.36 -17.81
N SER A 64 -24.97 8.80 -17.51
CA SER A 64 -24.60 7.42 -17.82
C SER A 64 -25.23 6.38 -16.89
N ASN A 65 -25.72 6.80 -15.71
CA ASN A 65 -26.45 5.94 -14.76
C ASN A 65 -27.87 5.58 -15.24
N ASN A 66 -28.40 6.28 -16.26
CA ASN A 66 -29.69 5.97 -16.89
C ASN A 66 -29.58 5.00 -18.08
N SER A 67 -28.39 4.46 -18.36
CA SER A 67 -28.21 3.45 -19.41
C SER A 67 -28.57 2.05 -18.90
N ALA A 68 -29.12 1.20 -19.76
CA ALA A 68 -29.54 -0.17 -19.41
C ALA A 68 -28.38 -1.07 -18.94
N LEU A 69 -27.13 -0.67 -19.23
CA LEU A 69 -25.90 -1.34 -18.83
C LEU A 69 -25.22 -0.52 -17.73
N PRO A 70 -24.91 -1.09 -16.54
CA PRO A 70 -24.16 -0.37 -15.53
C PRO A 70 -22.69 -0.21 -15.93
N LEU A 71 -22.45 0.81 -16.74
CA LEU A 71 -21.16 1.18 -17.33
C LEU A 71 -20.04 1.28 -16.28
N GLU A 72 -20.36 1.65 -15.05
CA GLU A 72 -19.42 1.77 -13.94
C GLU A 72 -18.83 0.44 -13.46
N ILE A 73 -19.62 -0.64 -13.50
CA ILE A 73 -19.16 -1.97 -13.11
C ILE A 73 -18.23 -2.49 -14.21
N PHE A 74 -18.67 -2.40 -15.47
CA PHE A 74 -17.84 -2.84 -16.59
C PHE A 74 -16.56 -2.02 -16.71
N SER A 75 -16.61 -0.70 -16.55
CA SER A 75 -15.40 0.13 -16.61
C SER A 75 -14.40 -0.23 -15.51
N PHE A 76 -14.87 -0.58 -14.31
CA PHE A 76 -14.00 -1.09 -13.24
C PHE A 76 -13.34 -2.41 -13.63
N LEU A 77 -14.13 -3.39 -14.09
CA LEU A 77 -13.63 -4.73 -14.40
C LEU A 77 -12.64 -4.70 -15.58
N ILE A 78 -12.95 -3.95 -16.63
CA ILE A 78 -12.04 -3.75 -17.76
C ILE A 78 -10.78 -3.00 -17.32
N ALA A 79 -10.88 -2.02 -16.42
CA ALA A 79 -9.70 -1.33 -15.90
C ALA A 79 -8.76 -2.29 -15.14
N VAL A 80 -9.32 -3.21 -14.34
CA VAL A 80 -8.55 -4.26 -13.67
C VAL A 80 -7.83 -5.15 -14.69
N ILE A 81 -8.50 -5.53 -15.78
CA ILE A 81 -7.92 -6.34 -16.85
C ILE A 81 -6.78 -5.60 -17.56
N LEU A 82 -6.99 -4.35 -17.96
CA LEU A 82 -5.96 -3.51 -18.60
C LEU A 82 -4.74 -3.34 -17.69
N LEU A 83 -4.95 -3.12 -16.39
CA LEU A 83 -3.88 -3.03 -15.41
C LEU A 83 -3.09 -4.34 -15.31
N LYS A 84 -3.79 -5.49 -15.31
CA LYS A 84 -3.16 -6.81 -15.25
C LYS A 84 -2.36 -7.13 -16.51
N LEU A 85 -2.90 -6.83 -17.68
CA LEU A 85 -2.19 -6.96 -18.96
C LEU A 85 -0.97 -6.03 -19.04
N SER A 86 -1.04 -4.84 -18.44
CA SER A 86 0.10 -3.92 -18.40
C SER A 86 1.26 -4.40 -17.52
N GLY A 87 0.96 -5.15 -16.45
CA GLY A 87 1.94 -5.58 -15.44
C GLY A 87 2.52 -4.44 -14.60
N MET A 88 2.00 -3.21 -14.71
CA MET A 88 2.56 -2.03 -14.06
C MET A 88 2.04 -1.87 -12.62
N ASN A 89 2.77 -2.43 -11.66
CA ASN A 89 2.39 -2.41 -10.24
C ASN A 89 2.24 -0.98 -9.66
N THR A 90 3.00 -0.02 -10.18
CA THR A 90 2.88 1.41 -9.81
C THR A 90 1.50 1.97 -10.12
N LEU A 91 0.92 1.59 -11.27
CA LEU A 91 -0.43 1.99 -11.67
C LEU A 91 -1.49 1.26 -10.86
N ILE A 92 -1.29 -0.05 -10.57
CA ILE A 92 -2.21 -0.83 -9.72
C ILE A 92 -2.33 -0.20 -8.32
N ARG A 93 -1.20 0.21 -7.71
CA ARG A 93 -1.18 0.92 -6.42
C ARG A 93 -1.98 2.22 -6.46
N ARG A 94 -1.77 3.05 -7.49
CA ARG A 94 -2.47 4.33 -7.64
C ARG A 94 -3.97 4.14 -7.87
N PHE A 95 -4.32 3.17 -8.71
CA PHE A 95 -5.71 2.79 -8.97
C PHE A 95 -6.43 2.31 -7.70
N SER A 96 -5.80 1.39 -6.95
CA SER A 96 -6.38 0.84 -5.72
C SER A 96 -6.67 1.94 -4.68
N LEU A 97 -5.75 2.90 -4.53
CA LEU A 97 -5.95 4.04 -3.63
C LEU A 97 -7.05 4.99 -4.11
N ALA A 98 -7.13 5.26 -5.41
CA ALA A 98 -8.19 6.12 -5.96
C ALA A 98 -9.57 5.49 -5.79
N GLU A 99 -9.69 4.18 -6.02
CA GLU A 99 -10.92 3.42 -5.80
C GLU A 99 -11.29 3.31 -4.32
N ALA A 100 -10.31 3.16 -3.42
CA ALA A 100 -10.56 3.21 -1.98
C ALA A 100 -11.11 4.58 -1.54
N ARG A 101 -10.56 5.68 -2.06
CA ARG A 101 -11.08 7.04 -1.82
C ARG A 101 -12.47 7.25 -2.43
N ARG A 102 -12.75 6.62 -3.56
CA ARG A 102 -14.09 6.63 -4.17
C ARG A 102 -15.10 5.92 -3.27
N ALA A 103 -14.78 4.70 -2.84
CA ALA A 103 -15.60 3.91 -1.93
C ALA A 103 -15.85 4.65 -0.62
N GLU A 104 -14.82 5.31 -0.08
CA GLU A 104 -14.94 6.12 1.13
C GLU A 104 -15.98 7.22 1.00
N LYS A 105 -16.04 7.94 -0.12
CA LYS A 105 -17.05 8.99 -0.34
C LYS A 105 -18.47 8.44 -0.35
N PHE A 106 -18.66 7.24 -0.88
CA PHE A 106 -19.99 6.60 -0.87
C PHE A 106 -20.37 6.14 0.53
N LEU A 107 -19.46 5.46 1.24
CA LEU A 107 -19.67 5.04 2.63
C LEU A 107 -19.96 6.24 3.54
N GLU A 108 -19.19 7.32 3.43
CA GLU A 108 -19.39 8.54 4.21
C GLU A 108 -20.78 9.13 3.97
N LYS A 109 -21.18 9.26 2.69
CA LYS A 109 -22.51 9.76 2.31
C LYS A 109 -23.62 8.84 2.83
N ASP A 110 -23.45 7.53 2.76
CA ASP A 110 -24.44 6.56 3.23
C ASP A 110 -24.56 6.56 4.77
N LEU A 111 -23.46 6.78 5.50
CA LEU A 111 -23.47 6.93 6.96
C LEU A 111 -24.15 8.25 7.42
N MET A 112 -23.95 9.33 6.67
CA MET A 112 -24.57 10.65 6.88
C MET A 112 -26.05 10.69 6.47
N ASN A 113 -26.57 9.69 5.76
CA ASN A 113 -27.95 9.73 5.30
C ASN A 113 -28.92 9.40 6.44
N HIS A 114 -29.53 10.43 7.04
CA HIS A 114 -30.49 10.29 8.13
C HIS A 114 -31.86 9.77 7.67
N GLN A 115 -32.19 9.86 6.39
CA GLN A 115 -33.49 9.44 5.85
C GLN A 115 -33.54 7.94 5.53
N ASP A 116 -32.38 7.29 5.38
CA ASP A 116 -32.28 5.91 4.94
C ASP A 116 -31.36 5.09 5.86
N ALA A 117 -31.94 4.63 6.97
CA ALA A 117 -31.24 3.81 7.95
C ALA A 117 -30.71 2.48 7.37
N THR A 118 -31.25 2.01 6.24
CA THR A 118 -30.83 0.76 5.61
C THR A 118 -29.44 0.87 4.98
N LYS A 119 -29.13 1.99 4.33
CA LYS A 119 -27.81 2.26 3.72
C LYS A 119 -26.71 2.42 4.76
N ALA A 120 -27.01 3.12 5.86
CA ALA A 120 -26.08 3.23 6.97
C ALA A 120 -25.77 1.86 7.58
N LYS A 121 -26.80 1.02 7.81
CA LYS A 121 -26.62 -0.35 8.31
C LYS A 121 -25.78 -1.21 7.36
N LEU A 122 -26.04 -1.13 6.05
CA LEU A 122 -25.28 -1.85 5.03
C LEU A 122 -23.80 -1.42 5.02
N SER A 123 -23.54 -0.12 5.09
CA SER A 123 -22.17 0.41 5.15
C SER A 123 -21.43 -0.12 6.37
N LEU A 124 -22.07 -0.14 7.54
CA LEU A 124 -21.50 -0.72 8.76
C LEU A 124 -21.26 -2.23 8.63
N GLN A 125 -22.15 -2.97 7.95
CA GLN A 125 -21.95 -4.38 7.64
C GLN A 125 -20.74 -4.61 6.73
N ILE A 126 -20.55 -3.77 5.70
CA ILE A 126 -19.37 -3.82 4.82
C ILE A 126 -18.09 -3.61 5.64
N LEU A 127 -18.07 -2.63 6.55
CA LEU A 127 -16.93 -2.37 7.43
C LEU A 127 -16.61 -3.57 8.33
N GLN A 128 -17.65 -4.20 8.88
CA GLN A 128 -17.50 -5.36 9.75
C GLN A 128 -17.04 -6.60 8.98
N GLU A 129 -17.71 -6.97 7.87
CA GLU A 129 -17.42 -8.19 7.11
C GLU A 129 -16.03 -8.14 6.45
N LEU A 130 -15.62 -6.99 5.91
CA LEU A 130 -14.36 -6.90 5.15
C LEU A 130 -13.15 -6.55 6.02
N PHE A 131 -13.36 -5.76 7.07
CA PHE A 131 -12.26 -5.14 7.82
C PHE A 131 -12.28 -5.44 9.32
N SER A 132 -13.28 -6.20 9.79
CA SER A 132 -13.48 -6.53 11.20
C SER A 132 -13.56 -5.27 12.09
N VAL A 133 -14.12 -4.19 11.55
CA VAL A 133 -14.35 -2.94 12.27
C VAL A 133 -15.79 -2.92 12.75
N THR A 134 -15.98 -3.02 14.06
CA THR A 134 -17.31 -2.92 14.67
C THR A 134 -17.54 -1.49 15.12
N VAL A 135 -18.43 -0.80 14.40
CA VAL A 135 -18.82 0.56 14.73
C VAL A 135 -20.28 0.55 15.15
N GLU A 136 -20.54 1.06 16.34
CA GLU A 136 -21.88 1.25 16.85
C GLU A 136 -22.34 2.66 16.50
N LYS A 137 -23.53 2.76 15.90
CA LYS A 137 -24.20 4.04 15.65
C LYS A 137 -25.29 4.21 16.71
N THR A 138 -25.24 5.31 17.46
CA THR A 138 -26.30 5.74 18.38
C THR A 138 -26.67 7.17 18.01
N ASP A 139 -27.88 7.38 17.51
CA ASP A 139 -28.32 8.64 16.90
C ASP A 139 -27.36 9.11 15.78
N GLU A 140 -26.62 10.19 16.03
CA GLU A 140 -25.60 10.76 15.14
C GLU A 140 -24.16 10.46 15.60
N GLU A 141 -23.98 9.79 16.75
CA GLU A 141 -22.67 9.43 17.27
C GLU A 141 -22.23 8.04 16.75
N PHE A 142 -21.01 7.96 16.22
CA PHE A 142 -20.36 6.71 15.87
C PHE A 142 -19.31 6.38 16.92
N THR A 143 -19.32 5.15 17.42
CA THR A 143 -18.37 4.72 18.45
C THR A 143 -17.70 3.41 18.08
N ILE A 144 -16.42 3.27 18.43
CA ILE A 144 -15.61 2.08 18.21
C ILE A 144 -14.87 1.72 19.51
N LEU A 145 -14.62 0.45 19.78
CA LEU A 145 -13.80 0.03 20.91
C LEU A 145 -12.38 0.61 20.81
N VAL A 146 -11.79 1.02 21.94
CA VAL A 146 -10.41 1.57 21.96
C VAL A 146 -9.39 0.59 21.35
N SER A 147 -9.55 -0.72 21.58
CA SER A 147 -8.70 -1.76 20.99
C SER A 147 -8.72 -1.72 19.46
N ASP A 148 -9.91 -1.63 18.87
CA ASP A 148 -10.09 -1.60 17.43
C ASP A 148 -9.59 -0.26 16.87
N TYR A 149 -9.91 0.85 17.54
CA TYR A 149 -9.39 2.16 17.15
C TYR A 149 -7.86 2.16 17.07
N LEU A 150 -7.15 1.65 18.08
CA LEU A 150 -5.68 1.61 18.08
C LEU A 150 -5.13 0.71 16.96
N LYS A 151 -5.78 -0.41 16.68
CA LYS A 151 -5.40 -1.32 15.59
C LYS A 151 -5.48 -0.63 14.22
N HIS A 152 -6.52 0.16 13.98
CA HIS A 152 -6.76 0.81 12.69
C HIS A 152 -6.05 2.18 12.57
N SER A 153 -5.85 2.89 13.68
CA SER A 153 -5.18 4.20 13.71
C SER A 153 -3.63 4.14 13.75
N ILE A 154 -3.02 2.96 13.83
CA ILE A 154 -1.56 2.80 14.04
C ILE A 154 -0.69 3.52 12.99
N ASN A 155 -1.19 3.66 11.77
CA ASN A 155 -0.46 4.29 10.66
C ASN A 155 -0.80 5.78 10.47
N PHE A 156 -1.57 6.37 11.38
CA PHE A 156 -1.94 7.77 11.35
C PHE A 156 -0.99 8.53 12.29
N HIS A 157 -0.23 9.45 11.69
CA HIS A 157 0.81 10.21 12.39
C HIS A 157 0.31 11.59 12.82
N GLU A 158 -0.79 12.06 12.22
CA GLU A 158 -1.43 13.32 12.52
C GLU A 158 -1.98 13.33 13.96
N ARG A 159 -1.91 14.48 14.62
CA ARG A 159 -2.20 14.61 16.06
C ARG A 159 -3.64 14.22 16.41
N GLU A 160 -4.59 14.55 15.54
CA GLU A 160 -6.03 14.25 15.70
C GLU A 160 -6.36 12.75 15.80
N TRP A 161 -5.47 11.87 15.32
CA TRP A 161 -5.61 10.41 15.38
C TRP A 161 -4.93 9.78 16.59
N LYS A 162 -4.23 10.57 17.42
CA LYS A 162 -3.64 10.06 18.66
C LYS A 162 -4.74 9.88 19.68
N LEU A 163 -4.80 8.70 20.31
CA LEU A 163 -5.84 8.36 21.29
C LEU A 163 -5.98 9.42 22.40
N ILE A 164 -4.87 10.01 22.84
CA ILE A 164 -4.84 11.11 23.84
C ILE A 164 -5.66 12.35 23.43
N ASN A 165 -5.89 12.54 22.13
CA ASN A 165 -6.64 13.66 21.56
C ASN A 165 -8.06 13.25 21.14
N ARG A 166 -8.54 12.07 21.56
CA ARG A 166 -9.88 11.56 21.22
C ARG A 166 -10.82 11.64 22.43
N LYS A 167 -12.11 11.87 22.15
CA LYS A 167 -13.19 11.69 23.14
C LYS A 167 -13.40 10.19 23.37
N VAL A 168 -13.23 9.74 24.61
CA VAL A 168 -13.41 8.34 25.02
C VAL A 168 -14.42 8.26 26.15
N THR A 169 -15.45 7.44 25.96
CA THR A 169 -16.49 7.21 26.97
C THR A 169 -16.75 5.71 27.09
N LYS A 170 -16.74 5.16 28.32
CA LYS A 170 -16.98 3.72 28.58
C LYS A 170 -16.13 2.77 27.71
N GLY A 171 -14.86 3.12 27.50
CA GLY A 171 -13.93 2.31 26.69
C GLY A 171 -14.13 2.39 25.18
N LYS A 172 -14.92 3.34 24.69
CA LYS A 172 -15.21 3.56 23.27
C LYS A 172 -14.77 4.95 22.81
N VAL A 173 -14.13 5.01 21.64
CA VAL A 173 -13.71 6.23 20.96
C VAL A 173 -14.87 6.75 20.11
N HIS A 174 -15.16 8.04 20.22
CA HIS A 174 -16.15 8.73 19.40
C HIS A 174 -15.56 9.16 18.06
N LEU A 175 -16.32 8.97 16.99
CA LEU A 175 -15.94 9.26 15.61
C LEU A 175 -17.08 10.01 14.90
N THR A 176 -16.70 10.80 13.90
CA THR A 176 -17.61 11.30 12.86
C THR A 176 -17.81 10.25 11.75
N PRO A 177 -18.81 10.41 10.85
CA PRO A 177 -18.93 9.58 9.65
C PRO A 177 -17.64 9.56 8.82
N HIS A 178 -17.04 10.73 8.58
CA HIS A 178 -15.78 10.87 7.86
C HIS A 178 -14.66 10.08 8.53
N GLU A 179 -14.47 10.24 9.85
CA GLU A 179 -13.42 9.54 10.58
C GLU A 179 -13.62 8.02 10.58
N THR A 180 -14.87 7.57 10.70
CA THR A 180 -15.26 6.16 10.67
C THR A 180 -14.79 5.48 9.39
N VAL A 181 -15.02 6.11 8.24
CA VAL A 181 -14.63 5.56 6.95
C VAL A 181 -13.14 5.79 6.67
N ARG A 182 -12.59 6.91 7.13
CA ARG A 182 -11.17 7.22 6.97
C ARG A 182 -10.27 6.18 7.63
N LEU A 183 -10.69 5.63 8.79
CA LEU A 183 -10.00 4.56 9.50
C LEU A 183 -9.77 3.32 8.62
N VAL A 184 -10.71 3.00 7.74
CA VAL A 184 -10.65 1.80 6.90
C VAL A 184 -10.09 2.03 5.49
N ARG A 185 -9.76 3.28 5.13
CA ARG A 185 -9.27 3.61 3.77
C ARG A 185 -8.07 2.76 3.37
N LYS A 186 -7.15 2.51 4.32
CA LYS A 186 -5.93 1.73 4.06
C LYS A 186 -6.26 0.25 3.86
N GLU A 187 -7.21 -0.28 4.61
CA GLU A 187 -7.71 -1.64 4.47
C GLU A 187 -8.46 -1.81 3.15
N LEU A 188 -9.28 -0.84 2.74
CA LEU A 188 -9.94 -0.79 1.43
C LEU A 188 -8.91 -0.82 0.29
N ASP A 189 -7.95 0.09 0.31
CA ASP A 189 -6.85 0.13 -0.68
C ASP A 189 -6.12 -1.21 -0.74
N ARG A 190 -5.74 -1.75 0.43
CA ARG A 190 -5.08 -3.06 0.51
C ARG A 190 -5.95 -4.18 -0.04
N HIS A 191 -7.25 -4.20 0.26
CA HIS A 191 -8.17 -5.23 -0.21
C HIS A 191 -8.27 -5.20 -1.74
N ILE A 192 -8.50 -4.01 -2.32
CA ILE A 192 -8.59 -3.82 -3.78
C ILE A 192 -7.26 -4.23 -4.43
N TYR A 193 -6.14 -3.75 -3.90
CA TYR A 193 -4.80 -4.07 -4.38
C TYR A 193 -4.50 -5.57 -4.37
N THR A 194 -4.78 -6.25 -3.25
CA THR A 194 -4.55 -7.69 -3.13
C THR A 194 -5.44 -8.45 -4.10
N LYS A 195 -6.72 -8.08 -4.22
CA LYS A 195 -7.67 -8.73 -5.12
C LYS A 195 -7.25 -8.62 -6.58
N ILE A 196 -6.78 -7.44 -7.02
CA ILE A 196 -6.23 -7.24 -8.36
C ILE A 196 -4.98 -8.10 -8.55
N ASN A 197 -4.05 -8.13 -7.60
CA ASN A 197 -2.82 -8.90 -7.77
C ASN A 197 -3.05 -10.41 -7.72
N SER A 198 -4.00 -10.91 -6.93
CA SER A 198 -4.32 -12.34 -6.83
C SER A 198 -5.10 -12.87 -8.03
N SER A 199 -5.71 -12.02 -8.86
CA SER A 199 -6.40 -12.49 -10.07
C SER A 199 -5.40 -13.02 -11.10
N SER A 200 -5.82 -14.01 -11.90
CA SER A 200 -5.01 -14.47 -13.03
C SER A 200 -4.89 -13.36 -14.07
N THR A 201 -3.70 -13.26 -14.68
CA THR A 201 -3.53 -12.38 -15.83
C THR A 201 -4.10 -13.09 -17.05
N PRO A 202 -5.11 -12.53 -17.74
CA PRO A 202 -5.62 -13.12 -18.97
C PRO A 202 -4.58 -13.05 -20.08
N GLN A 203 -4.78 -13.83 -21.15
CA GLN A 203 -4.01 -13.63 -22.39
C GLN A 203 -4.34 -12.25 -23.00
N MET A 204 -3.44 -11.71 -23.82
CA MET A 204 -3.67 -10.44 -24.51
C MET A 204 -4.95 -10.54 -25.35
N ILE A 205 -5.83 -9.56 -25.21
CA ILE A 205 -7.09 -9.47 -25.95
C ILE A 205 -6.88 -8.52 -27.13
N ILE A 206 -7.32 -8.95 -28.32
CA ILE A 206 -7.25 -8.13 -29.54
C ILE A 206 -8.02 -6.82 -29.31
N GLY A 207 -7.39 -5.69 -29.59
CA GLY A 207 -7.96 -4.34 -29.38
C GLY A 207 -7.50 -3.67 -28.09
N PHE A 208 -6.91 -4.42 -27.14
CA PHE A 208 -6.41 -3.85 -25.88
C PHE A 208 -4.93 -3.43 -25.95
N GLU A 209 -4.19 -3.85 -26.98
CA GLU A 209 -2.75 -3.63 -27.11
C GLU A 209 -2.38 -2.16 -27.01
N THR A 210 -3.12 -1.31 -27.74
CA THR A 210 -2.88 0.14 -27.76
C THR A 210 -3.06 0.76 -26.37
N TYR A 211 -4.05 0.34 -25.60
CA TYR A 211 -4.29 0.83 -24.24
C TYR A 211 -3.18 0.35 -23.30
N VAL A 212 -2.83 -0.93 -23.38
CA VAL A 212 -1.76 -1.53 -22.56
C VAL A 212 -0.43 -0.83 -22.79
N ASP A 213 -0.06 -0.53 -24.03
CA ASP A 213 1.18 0.16 -24.34
C ASP A 213 1.18 1.61 -23.85
N LYS A 214 0.05 2.32 -23.97
CA LYS A 214 -0.11 3.65 -23.36
C LYS A 214 0.05 3.60 -21.84
N LEU A 215 -0.48 2.58 -21.16
CA LEU A 215 -0.29 2.40 -19.72
C LEU A 215 1.17 2.14 -19.35
N LYS A 216 1.89 1.31 -20.11
CA LYS A 216 3.33 1.11 -19.90
C LYS A 216 4.12 2.40 -20.07
N GLN A 217 3.78 3.22 -21.07
CA GLN A 217 4.41 4.54 -21.25
C GLN A 217 4.07 5.50 -20.10
N LEU A 218 2.83 5.52 -19.64
CA LEU A 218 2.40 6.31 -18.49
C LEU A 218 3.17 5.94 -17.22
N ALA A 219 3.38 4.64 -16.98
CA ALA A 219 4.11 4.16 -15.81
C ALA A 219 5.54 4.72 -15.70
N LYS A 220 6.21 4.96 -16.84
CA LYS A 220 7.56 5.56 -16.89
C LYS A 220 7.62 6.95 -16.25
N LYS A 221 6.52 7.72 -16.24
CA LYS A 221 6.45 9.03 -15.56
C LYS A 221 6.61 8.91 -14.04
N PHE A 222 6.36 7.74 -13.48
CA PHE A 222 6.40 7.47 -12.05
C PHE A 222 7.63 6.67 -11.63
N GLU A 223 8.50 6.30 -12.57
CA GLU A 223 9.79 5.69 -12.25
C GLU A 223 10.66 6.74 -11.56
N VAL A 224 10.95 6.51 -10.28
CA VAL A 224 11.94 7.32 -9.56
C VAL A 224 13.32 6.80 -9.94
N LYS A 225 14.06 7.56 -10.76
CA LYS A 225 15.46 7.27 -11.03
C LYS A 225 16.28 7.66 -9.80
N THR A 226 16.55 6.70 -8.92
CA THR A 226 17.47 6.91 -7.81
C THR A 226 18.88 6.56 -8.26
N VAL A 227 19.80 7.52 -8.17
CA VAL A 227 21.23 7.18 -8.25
C VAL A 227 21.64 6.63 -6.90
N GLU A 228 22.08 5.38 -6.88
CA GLU A 228 22.65 4.78 -5.69
C GLU A 228 23.99 5.46 -5.36
N SER A 229 24.09 6.03 -4.16
CA SER A 229 25.38 6.48 -3.65
C SER A 229 26.23 5.29 -3.22
N LYS A 230 27.51 5.35 -3.59
CA LYS A 230 28.58 4.46 -3.11
C LYS A 230 29.19 4.94 -1.79
N GLU A 231 28.83 6.13 -1.31
CA GLU A 231 29.36 6.66 -0.05
C GLU A 231 28.66 6.02 1.16
N PHE A 232 29.46 5.63 2.16
CA PHE A 232 28.93 5.17 3.43
C PHE A 232 28.47 6.35 4.31
N PRO A 233 27.32 6.22 5.02
CA PRO A 233 26.93 7.18 6.04
C PRO A 233 27.96 7.21 7.19
N PRO A 234 28.04 8.32 7.93
CA PRO A 234 29.02 8.49 9.01
C PRO A 234 28.91 7.42 10.10
N CYS A 235 27.71 6.93 10.42
CA CYS A 235 27.52 5.83 11.37
C CYS A 235 28.15 4.50 10.91
N ILE A 236 28.17 4.23 9.61
CA ILE A 236 28.79 3.03 9.04
C ILE A 236 30.30 3.22 8.92
N LYS A 237 30.76 4.41 8.53
CA LYS A 237 32.19 4.76 8.52
C LYS A 237 32.81 4.58 9.91
N HIS A 238 32.17 5.12 10.94
CA HIS A 238 32.64 4.97 12.31
C HIS A 238 32.70 3.50 12.75
N ALA A 239 31.68 2.69 12.41
CA ALA A 239 31.69 1.27 12.75
C ALA A 239 32.86 0.51 12.09
N ILE A 240 33.22 0.87 10.85
CA ILE A 240 34.39 0.31 10.15
C ILE A 240 35.68 0.78 10.83
N GLU A 241 35.80 2.08 11.12
CA GLU A 241 36.99 2.66 11.79
C GLU A 241 37.26 2.02 13.16
N VAL A 242 36.23 1.76 13.97
CA VAL A 242 36.35 1.06 15.26
C VAL A 242 36.95 -0.33 15.06
N LEU A 243 36.46 -1.08 14.07
CA LEU A 243 36.98 -2.41 13.75
C LEU A 243 38.41 -2.34 13.18
N GLU A 244 38.71 -1.39 12.31
CA GLU A 244 40.06 -1.20 11.75
C GLU A 244 41.11 -0.89 12.83
N LYS A 245 40.72 -0.14 13.87
CA LYS A 245 41.56 0.14 15.05
C LYS A 245 41.74 -1.07 15.98
N GLY A 246 41.05 -2.18 15.72
CA GLY A 246 41.07 -3.36 16.57
C GLY A 246 40.26 -3.19 17.87
N GLU A 247 39.36 -2.20 17.91
CA GLU A 247 38.50 -1.97 19.06
C GLU A 247 37.22 -2.83 18.99
N ASN A 248 36.58 -3.01 20.14
CA ASN A 248 35.37 -3.82 20.23
C ASN A 248 34.13 -3.03 19.79
N LEU A 249 33.59 -3.35 18.62
CA LEU A 249 32.31 -2.80 18.18
C LEU A 249 31.15 -3.46 18.95
N PRO A 250 30.24 -2.70 19.59
CA PRO A 250 29.13 -3.28 20.35
C PRO A 250 28.20 -4.09 19.46
N HIS A 251 27.43 -5.01 20.05
CA HIS A 251 26.52 -5.89 19.31
C HIS A 251 25.54 -5.13 18.40
N SER A 252 24.97 -4.01 18.88
CA SER A 252 24.12 -3.13 18.09
C SER A 252 24.85 -2.52 16.88
N GLY A 253 26.14 -2.19 17.04
CA GLY A 253 27.00 -1.67 15.98
C GLY A 253 27.31 -2.74 14.93
N ARG A 254 27.61 -3.96 15.37
CA ARG A 254 27.81 -5.11 14.48
C ARG A 254 26.56 -5.43 13.66
N PHE A 255 25.39 -5.42 14.31
CA PHE A 255 24.10 -5.61 13.65
C PHE A 255 23.82 -4.51 12.61
N LEU A 256 24.05 -3.25 12.96
CA LEU A 256 23.89 -2.12 12.05
C LEU A 256 24.81 -2.26 10.81
N LEU A 257 26.10 -2.52 11.02
CA LEU A 257 27.08 -2.68 9.94
C LEU A 257 26.71 -3.85 9.02
N ALA A 258 26.44 -5.02 9.60
CA ALA A 258 26.09 -6.22 8.83
C ALA A 258 24.80 -6.04 8.01
N THR A 259 23.72 -5.59 8.63
CA THR A 259 22.42 -5.41 7.94
C THR A 259 22.50 -4.32 6.87
N PHE A 260 23.21 -3.22 7.11
CA PHE A 260 23.43 -2.19 6.09
C PHE A 260 24.15 -2.73 4.85
N LEU A 261 25.25 -3.45 5.03
CA LEU A 261 26.05 -3.98 3.92
C LEU A 261 25.31 -5.08 3.15
N LEU A 262 24.60 -5.96 3.86
CA LEU A 262 23.73 -6.97 3.23
C LEU A 262 22.62 -6.31 2.41
N ASN A 263 21.93 -5.30 2.94
CA ASN A 263 20.88 -4.59 2.20
C ASN A 263 21.42 -3.72 1.04
N LYS A 264 22.73 -3.42 1.02
CA LYS A 264 23.44 -2.83 -0.13
C LYS A 264 23.86 -3.87 -1.17
N GLY A 265 23.62 -5.16 -0.92
CA GLY A 265 23.88 -6.25 -1.85
C GLY A 265 25.26 -6.90 -1.71
N GLN A 266 26.01 -6.61 -0.65
CA GLN A 266 27.27 -7.33 -0.37
C GLN A 266 26.99 -8.74 0.14
N THR A 267 27.85 -9.68 -0.20
CA THR A 267 27.73 -11.08 0.23
C THR A 267 28.34 -11.29 1.63
N VAL A 268 27.99 -12.40 2.27
CA VAL A 268 28.53 -12.77 3.59
C VAL A 268 30.06 -12.88 3.56
N GLU A 269 30.61 -13.40 2.46
CA GLU A 269 32.05 -13.56 2.23
C GLU A 269 32.77 -12.21 2.11
N GLN A 270 32.09 -11.19 1.57
CA GLN A 270 32.64 -9.83 1.46
C GLN A 270 32.61 -9.09 2.80
N ILE A 271 31.62 -9.39 3.66
CA ILE A 271 31.41 -8.68 4.93
C ILE A 271 32.25 -9.30 6.07
N ALA A 272 32.35 -10.63 6.14
CA ALA A 272 33.04 -11.33 7.23
C ALA A 272 34.48 -10.86 7.51
N PRO A 273 35.30 -10.48 6.49
CA PRO A 273 36.64 -9.95 6.73
C PRO A 273 36.69 -8.66 7.56
N LEU A 274 35.66 -7.82 7.54
CA LEU A 274 35.63 -6.56 8.29
C LEU A 274 35.67 -6.78 9.80
N PHE A 275 35.18 -7.92 10.28
CA PHE A 275 35.12 -8.24 11.71
C PHE A 275 36.39 -8.91 12.24
N LYS A 276 37.38 -9.24 11.38
CA LYS A 276 38.58 -10.00 11.77
C LYS A 276 39.42 -9.34 12.86
N ASN A 277 39.42 -8.01 12.90
CA ASN A 277 40.19 -7.22 13.84
C ASN A 277 39.47 -7.04 15.19
N ALA A 278 38.21 -7.50 15.32
CA ALA A 278 37.50 -7.43 16.60
C ALA A 278 38.18 -8.35 17.65
N PRO A 279 38.36 -7.89 18.90
CA PRO A 279 39.03 -8.67 19.95
C PRO A 279 38.40 -10.04 20.24
N ASP A 280 37.09 -10.18 20.02
CA ASP A 280 36.28 -11.39 20.23
C ASP A 280 35.96 -12.14 18.93
N TYR A 281 36.72 -11.86 17.85
CA TYR A 281 36.43 -12.43 16.53
C TYR A 281 36.51 -13.97 16.53
N ASN A 282 35.41 -14.59 16.10
CA ASN A 282 35.37 -16.01 15.79
C ASN A 282 34.77 -16.21 14.38
N PRO A 283 35.54 -16.75 13.42
CA PRO A 283 35.13 -16.82 12.03
C PRO A 283 33.86 -17.66 11.82
N LYS A 284 33.71 -18.77 12.56
CA LYS A 284 32.53 -19.64 12.46
C LYS A 284 31.29 -18.93 12.97
N VAL A 285 31.41 -18.23 14.10
CA VAL A 285 30.30 -17.49 14.71
C VAL A 285 29.90 -16.30 13.83
N THR A 286 30.85 -15.54 13.31
CA THR A 286 30.58 -14.39 12.43
C THR A 286 29.87 -14.83 11.15
N ILE A 287 30.36 -15.88 10.48
CA ILE A 287 29.70 -16.40 9.25
C ILE A 287 28.28 -16.87 9.57
N TYR A 288 28.08 -17.60 10.68
CA TYR A 288 26.75 -18.04 11.08
C TYR A 288 25.80 -16.86 11.32
N GLN A 289 26.24 -15.84 12.07
CA GLN A 289 25.45 -14.64 12.35
C GLN A 289 25.09 -13.89 11.07
N LEU A 290 26.04 -13.72 10.15
CA LEU A 290 25.79 -13.05 8.88
C LEU A 290 24.78 -13.81 7.99
N ASN A 291 24.87 -15.15 7.95
CA ASN A 291 23.91 -15.99 7.22
C ASN A 291 22.49 -15.96 7.82
N GLN A 292 22.37 -15.79 9.13
CA GLN A 292 21.07 -15.57 9.78
C GLN A 292 20.50 -14.19 9.42
N LEU A 293 21.34 -13.16 9.39
CA LEU A 293 20.92 -11.80 9.01
C LEU A 293 20.51 -11.68 7.54
N SER A 294 21.20 -12.39 6.64
CA SER A 294 20.91 -12.40 5.20
C SER A 294 19.62 -13.13 4.84
N GLY A 295 19.05 -13.93 5.74
CA GLY A 295 17.91 -14.80 5.46
C GLY A 295 18.26 -16.04 4.62
N THR A 296 19.54 -16.33 4.38
CA THR A 296 19.98 -17.52 3.62
C THR A 296 19.86 -18.80 4.44
N SER A 297 20.01 -18.70 5.77
CA SER A 297 19.88 -19.84 6.70
C SER A 297 18.79 -19.64 7.76
N GLY A 298 18.00 -18.57 7.66
CA GLY A 298 16.94 -18.22 8.61
C GLY A 298 15.63 -17.87 7.89
N THR A 299 14.52 -17.78 8.63
CA THR A 299 13.19 -17.49 8.08
C THR A 299 12.95 -16.01 7.75
N THR A 300 13.88 -15.11 8.10
CA THR A 300 13.67 -13.66 8.00
C THR A 300 14.94 -12.96 7.55
N GLU A 301 14.84 -12.20 6.46
CA GLU A 301 15.88 -11.26 6.03
C GLU A 301 15.81 -10.00 6.89
N TYR A 302 16.87 -9.71 7.65
CA TYR A 302 16.90 -8.55 8.53
C TYR A 302 17.17 -7.25 7.74
N LYS A 303 16.50 -6.16 8.16
CA LYS A 303 16.62 -4.84 7.54
C LYS A 303 17.46 -3.90 8.40
N CYS A 304 18.23 -3.04 7.73
CA CYS A 304 19.01 -1.98 8.34
C CYS A 304 18.14 -1.10 9.26
N PRO A 305 18.53 -0.89 10.53
CA PRO A 305 17.83 -0.03 11.47
C PRO A 305 17.59 1.39 10.95
N SER A 306 16.51 2.04 11.38
CA SER A 306 16.23 3.46 11.08
C SER A 306 17.24 4.39 11.76
N CYS A 307 17.40 5.62 11.25
CA CYS A 307 18.27 6.64 11.86
C CYS A 307 17.89 6.90 13.33
N GLU A 308 16.59 6.90 13.65
CA GLU A 308 16.09 7.05 15.01
C GLU A 308 16.54 5.87 15.91
N LYS A 309 16.47 4.64 15.40
CA LYS A 309 16.94 3.46 16.14
C LYS A 309 18.45 3.51 16.36
N VAL A 310 19.21 3.88 15.34
CA VAL A 310 20.67 4.07 15.44
C VAL A 310 21.02 5.14 16.47
N LYS A 311 20.28 6.26 16.49
CA LYS A 311 20.43 7.32 17.49
C LYS A 311 20.13 6.84 18.90
N SER A 312 19.06 6.05 19.09
CA SER A 312 18.71 5.47 20.41
C SER A 312 19.73 4.45 20.96
N LYS A 313 20.70 4.05 20.15
CA LYS A 313 21.76 3.09 20.48
C LYS A 313 23.14 3.75 20.54
N ASP A 314 23.20 5.08 20.50
CA ASP A 314 24.44 5.87 20.53
C ASP A 314 25.42 5.52 19.41
N LEU A 315 24.89 5.13 18.24
CA LEU A 315 25.67 4.78 17.04
C LEU A 315 25.55 5.83 15.92
N CYS A 316 24.91 6.97 16.19
CA CYS A 316 24.64 8.01 15.20
C CYS A 316 25.67 9.14 15.30
N PHE A 317 26.37 9.42 14.20
CA PHE A 317 27.37 10.48 14.07
C PHE A 317 26.88 11.47 13.00
N PRO A 318 25.91 12.35 13.32
CA PRO A 318 25.21 13.14 12.31
C PRO A 318 26.15 14.17 11.66
N VAL A 319 26.01 14.31 10.34
CA VAL A 319 26.58 15.39 9.53
C VAL A 319 25.43 16.10 8.79
N PRO A 320 25.59 17.32 8.24
CA PRO A 320 24.49 18.02 7.57
C PRO A 320 23.79 17.22 6.46
N ALA A 321 24.52 16.33 5.76
CA ALA A 321 23.94 15.43 4.77
C ALA A 321 22.95 14.39 5.35
N CYS A 322 22.93 14.18 6.67
CA CYS A 322 22.02 13.29 7.36
C CYS A 322 20.63 13.91 7.64
N ASP A 323 20.48 15.23 7.56
CA ASP A 323 19.27 15.93 8.01
C ASP A 323 18.02 15.55 7.19
N THR A 324 18.22 15.02 5.99
CA THR A 324 17.14 14.68 5.05
C THR A 324 16.82 13.17 4.99
N ILE A 325 17.50 12.34 5.79
CA ILE A 325 17.35 10.88 5.74
C ILE A 325 16.70 10.32 7.01
N ILE A 326 15.86 9.30 6.83
CA ILE A 326 15.21 8.54 7.92
C ILE A 326 15.83 7.14 8.12
N ASN A 327 16.65 6.68 7.17
CA ASN A 327 17.38 5.43 7.25
C ASN A 327 18.81 5.58 6.67
N PRO A 328 19.86 4.95 7.26
CA PRO A 328 21.23 5.02 6.75
C PRO A 328 21.37 4.63 5.26
N LEU A 329 20.54 3.71 4.76
CA LEU A 329 20.55 3.29 3.35
C LEU A 329 20.21 4.42 2.36
N GLN A 330 19.62 5.52 2.84
CA GLN A 330 19.26 6.68 2.04
C GLN A 330 20.41 7.68 1.91
N PHE A 331 21.49 7.52 2.69
CA PHE A 331 22.60 8.47 2.69
C PHE A 331 23.24 8.60 1.29
N GLY A 332 23.41 9.85 0.86
CA GLY A 332 23.93 10.20 -0.47
C GLY A 332 23.02 9.86 -1.66
N ARG A 333 21.87 9.20 -1.48
CA ARG A 333 20.96 8.90 -2.60
C ARG A 333 20.37 10.21 -3.13
N LYS A 334 20.57 10.46 -4.43
CA LYS A 334 19.95 11.58 -5.13
C LYS A 334 18.79 11.06 -5.98
N ARG A 335 17.63 11.70 -5.86
CA ARG A 335 16.52 11.54 -6.81
C ARG A 335 16.88 12.32 -8.06
N VAL A 336 16.81 11.67 -9.22
CA VAL A 336 17.00 12.28 -10.54
C VAL A 336 15.66 12.46 -11.21
#